data_AF-B5M794-F1
#
_entry.id   AF-B5M794-F1
#
_cell.length_a   1.000
_cell.length_b   1.000
_cell.length_c   1.000
_cell.angle_alpha   90.00
_cell.angle_beta   90.00
_cell.angle_gamma   90.00
#
_symmetry.space_group_name_H-M   'P 1'
#
loop_
_entity.id
_entity.type
_entity.pdbx_description
1 polymer ?
#
loop_
_entity_poly.entity_id
_entity_poly.type
_entity_poly.pdbx_seq_one_letter_code
_entity_poly.pdbx_strand_id
1 'polypeptide(L)' 'KIDHAFWRSFSTERKTEQPVGFIDGDLIESFLDLSRDKMQEVVQGIQMDDGSGMKKDATVDDLIKIIEELSRIH' A
#
# COMPACT_ATOMS: atom_id res chain seq x y z
N LYS A 1 18.81 -6.81 1.45
CA LYS A 1 17.54 -6.11 1.19
C LYS A 1 17.61 -4.77 1.93
N ILE A 2 17.23 -3.66 1.31
CA ILE A 2 17.16 -2.35 1.98
C ILE A 2 15.76 -2.20 2.56
N ASP A 3 15.65 -1.64 3.76
CA ASP A 3 14.36 -1.35 4.38
C ASP A 3 13.65 -0.20 3.64
N HIS A 4 12.35 -0.38 3.34
CA HIS A 4 11.60 0.59 2.53
C HIS A 4 11.41 1.94 3.24
N ALA A 5 11.08 1.92 4.54
CA ALA A 5 10.88 3.14 5.30
C ALA A 5 12.18 3.94 5.43
N PHE A 6 13.32 3.24 5.58
CA PHE A 6 14.63 3.85 5.50
C PHE A 6 14.93 4.42 4.11
N TRP A 7 14.67 3.67 3.04
CA TRP A 7 14.90 4.11 1.67
C TRP A 7 14.11 5.38 1.31
N ARG A 8 12.84 5.45 1.75
CA ARG A 8 11.97 6.62 1.53
C ARG A 8 12.12 7.71 2.59
N SER A 9 12.99 7.54 3.59
CA SER A 9 13.20 8.56 4.61
C SER A 9 13.69 9.88 4.02
N PHE A 10 13.23 11.00 4.58
CA PHE A 10 13.78 12.29 4.22
C PHE A 10 15.19 12.38 4.81
N SER A 11 16.21 12.38 3.97
CA SER A 11 17.60 12.35 4.42
C SER A 11 18.42 13.47 3.77
N THR A 12 19.17 14.19 4.61
CA THR A 12 20.15 15.21 4.25
C THR A 12 21.45 14.93 5.02
N GLU A 13 22.54 15.65 4.72
CA GLU A 13 23.78 15.53 5.50
C GLU A 13 23.61 15.85 7.00
N ARG A 14 22.54 16.57 7.37
CA ARG A 14 22.32 17.08 8.73
C ARG A 14 21.28 16.30 9.53
N LYS A 15 20.32 15.65 8.87
CA LYS A 15 19.22 14.96 9.52
C LYS A 15 18.58 13.91 8.63
N THR A 16 17.95 12.95 9.30
CA THR A 16 17.09 11.92 8.71
C THR A 16 15.77 11.88 9.46
N GLU A 17 14.65 11.95 8.74
CA GLU A 17 13.29 11.99 9.29
C GLU A 17 12.41 10.95 8.57
N GLN A 18 11.39 10.45 9.27
CA GLN A 18 10.45 9.49 8.69
C GLN A 18 9.65 10.13 7.54
N PRO A 19 9.30 9.36 6.50
CA PRO A 19 8.40 9.85 5.46
C PRO A 19 7.00 10.03 6.05
N VAL A 20 6.46 11.26 6.00
CA VAL A 20 5.14 11.59 6.54
C VAL A 20 4.35 12.37 5.49
N GLY A 21 3.07 12.02 5.32
CA GLY A 21 2.17 12.69 4.38
C GLY A 21 2.36 12.30 2.92
N PHE A 22 3.17 11.27 2.63
CA PHE A 22 3.41 10.74 1.30
C PHE A 22 3.18 9.23 1.27
N ILE A 23 2.59 8.75 0.17
CA ILE A 23 2.44 7.33 -0.13
C ILE A 23 3.30 7.02 -1.36
N ASP A 24 4.05 5.94 -1.29
CA ASP A 24 4.88 5.46 -2.39
C ASP A 24 4.03 4.65 -3.38
N GLY A 25 3.64 5.28 -4.50
CA GLY A 25 2.84 4.65 -5.55
C GLY A 25 3.48 3.39 -6.12
N ASP A 26 4.80 3.40 -6.35
CA ASP A 26 5.54 2.24 -6.88
C ASP A 26 5.41 1.03 -5.96
N LEU A 27 5.48 1.25 -4.64
CA LEU A 27 5.31 0.18 -3.66
C LEU A 27 3.86 -0.35 -3.67
N ILE A 28 2.87 0.54 -3.73
CA ILE A 28 1.46 0.14 -3.76
C ILE A 28 1.14 -0.66 -5.03
N GLU A 29 1.62 -0.20 -6.19
CA GLU A 29 1.39 -0.85 -7.49
C GLU A 29 2.11 -2.21 -7.59
N SER A 30 3.26 -2.36 -6.94
CA SER A 30 3.97 -3.65 -6.87
C SER A 30 3.15 -4.79 -6.23
N PHE A 31 2.05 -4.46 -5.53
CA PHE A 31 1.10 -5.45 -5.06
C PHE A 31 0.53 -6.30 -6.21
N LEU A 32 0.27 -5.72 -7.38
CA LEU A 32 -0.30 -6.42 -8.53
C LEU A 32 0.64 -7.48 -9.12
N ASP A 33 1.94 -7.37 -8.84
CA ASP A 33 2.96 -8.33 -9.27
C ASP A 33 3.13 -9.51 -8.29
N LEU A 34 2.48 -9.47 -7.13
CA LEU A 34 2.56 -10.54 -6.13
C LEU A 34 1.79 -11.80 -6.59
N SER A 35 2.23 -12.96 -6.09
CA SER A 35 1.39 -14.16 -6.20
C SER A 35 0.12 -14.01 -5.37
N ARG A 36 -0.95 -14.71 -5.79
CA ARG A 36 -2.24 -14.65 -5.10
C ARG A 36 -2.14 -15.02 -3.61
N ASP A 37 -1.29 -15.98 -3.26
CA ASP A 37 -1.07 -16.36 -1.86
C ASP A 37 -0.47 -15.21 -1.04
N LYS A 38 0.47 -14.45 -1.62
CA LYS A 38 1.05 -13.27 -0.97
C LYS A 38 0.08 -12.11 -0.87
N MET A 39 -0.77 -11.92 -1.88
CA MET A 39 -1.87 -10.95 -1.79
C MET A 39 -2.83 -11.29 -0.64
N GLN A 40 -3.14 -12.58 -0.43
CA GLN A 40 -3.98 -13.03 0.69
C GLN A 40 -3.32 -12.77 2.05
N GLU A 41 -2.01 -12.99 2.18
CA GLU A 41 -1.26 -12.63 3.39
C GLU A 41 -1.35 -11.13 3.68
N VAL A 42 -1.24 -10.28 2.66
CA VAL A 42 -1.29 -8.81 2.80
C VAL A 42 -2.67 -8.33 3.24
N VAL A 43 -3.75 -8.91 2.70
CA VAL A 43 -5.12 -8.44 2.99
C VAL A 43 -5.60 -8.85 4.39
N GLN A 44 -4.92 -9.79 5.04
CA GLN A 44 -5.31 -10.30 6.35
C GLN A 44 -5.39 -9.20 7.41
N GLY A 45 -6.57 -9.02 7.99
CA GLY A 45 -6.82 -8.03 9.05
C GLY A 45 -7.07 -6.61 8.54
N ILE A 46 -7.07 -6.38 7.22
CA ILE A 46 -7.49 -5.10 6.64
C ILE A 46 -9.02 -5.00 6.70
N GLN A 47 -9.50 -3.92 7.28
CA GLN A 47 -10.92 -3.57 7.32
C GLN A 47 -11.20 -2.40 6.38
N MET A 48 -12.24 -2.53 5.57
CA MET A 48 -12.74 -1.47 4.69
C MET A 48 -14.11 -1.00 5.16
N ASP A 49 -14.32 0.31 5.12
CA ASP A 49 -15.63 0.93 5.25
C ASP A 49 -16.14 1.22 3.85
N ASP A 50 -17.28 0.64 3.48
CA ASP A 50 -17.91 0.87 2.18
C ASP A 50 -18.88 2.07 2.19
N GLY A 51 -18.77 2.93 3.20
CA GLY A 51 -19.61 4.13 3.36
C GLY A 51 -20.96 3.83 4.01
N SER A 52 -21.26 2.55 4.30
CA SER A 52 -22.43 2.16 5.10
C SER A 52 -22.24 2.37 6.60
N GLY A 53 -21.02 2.68 7.05
CA GLY A 53 -20.65 2.79 8.46
C GLY A 53 -20.37 1.43 9.12
N MET A 54 -20.49 0.32 8.38
CA MET A 54 -20.02 -0.99 8.81
C MET A 54 -18.66 -1.30 8.18
N LYS A 55 -17.72 -1.73 9.02
CA LYS A 55 -16.43 -2.25 8.56
C LYS A 55 -16.56 -3.72 8.18
N LYS A 56 -16.01 -4.08 7.03
CA LYS A 56 -15.91 -5.46 6.56
C LYS A 56 -14.46 -5.81 6.26
N ASP A 57 -14.15 -7.10 6.34
CA ASP A 57 -12.86 -7.61 5.87
C ASP A 57 -12.66 -7.27 4.40
N ALA A 58 -11.50 -6.71 4.07
CA ALA A 58 -11.10 -6.50 2.70
C ALA A 58 -10.81 -7.84 2.03
N THR A 59 -11.13 -7.94 0.74
CA THR A 59 -10.72 -9.08 -0.09
C THR A 59 -9.56 -8.68 -0.99
N VAL A 60 -8.84 -9.67 -1.53
CA VAL A 60 -7.78 -9.41 -2.52
C VAL A 60 -8.35 -8.66 -3.73
N ASP A 61 -9.56 -9.00 -4.17
CA ASP A 61 -10.17 -8.37 -5.34
C ASP A 61 -10.55 -6.90 -5.09
N ASP A 62 -10.90 -6.53 -3.85
CA ASP A 62 -11.11 -5.13 -3.47
C ASP A 62 -9.82 -4.32 -3.65
N LEU A 63 -8.69 -4.85 -3.16
CA LEU A 63 -7.39 -4.19 -3.27
C LEU A 63 -6.91 -4.12 -4.72
N ILE A 64 -7.04 -5.21 -5.49
CA ILE A 64 -6.70 -5.21 -6.93
C ILE A 64 -7.47 -4.11 -7.64
N LYS A 65 -8.79 -4.05 -7.46
CA LYS A 65 -9.63 -3.05 -8.11
C LYS A 65 -9.20 -1.63 -7.78
N ILE A 66 -8.93 -1.33 -6.50
CA ILE A 66 -8.48 0.00 -6.08
C ILE A 66 -7.14 0.36 -6.71
N ILE A 67 -6.18 -0.57 -6.71
CA ILE A 67 -4.83 -0.30 -7.21
C ILE A 67 -4.83 -0.16 -8.74
N GLU A 68 -5.61 -0.96 -9.46
CA GLU A 68 -5.83 -0.80 -10.90
C GLU A 68 -6.53 0.52 -11.27
N GLU A 69 -7.39 1.05 -10.39
CA GLU A 69 -7.99 2.38 -10.58
C GLU A 69 -6.95 3.49 -10.37
N LEU A 70 -6.08 3.36 -9.36
CA LEU A 70 -5.00 4.30 -9.09
C LEU A 70 -3.94 4.32 -10.21
N SER A 71 -3.58 3.17 -10.77
CA SER A 71 -2.55 3.08 -11.81
C SER A 71 -2.96 3.76 -13.13
N ARG A 72 -4.24 4.07 -13.34
CA ARG A 72 -4.74 4.74 -14.55
C ARG A 72 -4.43 6.24 -14.62
N ILE A 73 -3.94 6.82 -13.52
CA ILE A 73 -3.68 8.27 -13.46
C ILE A 73 -2.40 8.69 -14.19
N HIS A 74 -1.63 7.74 -14.71
CA HIS A 74 -0.39 7.97 -15.46
C HIS A 74 -0.19 6.94 -16.58
#